data_AF-A0A4V1UMT1-F1
#
_entry.id   AF-A0A4V1UMT1-F1
#
_cell.length_a   1.000
_cell.length_b   1.000
_cell.length_c   1.000
_cell.angle_alpha   90.00
_cell.angle_beta   90.00
_cell.angle_gamma   90.00
#
_symmetry.space_group_name_H-M   'P 1'
#
loop_
_entity.id
_entity.type
_entity.pdbx_description
1 polymer ?
#
loop_
_entity_poly.entity_id
_entity_poly.type
_entity_poly.pdbx_seq_one_letter_code
_entity_poly.pdbx_strand_id
1 'polypeptide(L)' 'MPWRAVLPHHLARELRVVPVKRDGNTLWLAMDEVDMERVTRVKEVTGLRVIPVLCTPSALDNALEALC' A
#
# COMPACT_ATOMS: atom_id res chain seq x y z
N MET A 1 5.40 13.66 -5.56
CA MET A 1 5.88 12.62 -4.61
C MET A 1 6.19 11.36 -5.41
N PRO A 2 7.47 11.03 -5.68
CA PRO A 2 7.87 9.99 -6.65
C PRO A 2 7.52 8.55 -6.23
N TRP A 3 7.14 8.31 -4.97
CA TRP A 3 6.84 6.97 -4.46
C TRP A 3 5.42 6.49 -4.79
N ARG A 4 4.49 7.36 -5.21
CA ARG A 4 3.11 6.97 -5.57
C ARG A 4 3.05 5.98 -6.74
N ALA A 5 4.06 6.00 -7.61
CA ALA A 5 4.16 5.10 -8.77
C ALA A 5 4.67 3.69 -8.43
N VAL A 6 5.03 3.40 -7.17
CA VAL A 6 5.58 2.10 -6.77
C VAL A 6 4.53 0.99 -6.84
N LEU A 7 3.25 1.32 -6.66
CA LEU A 7 2.14 0.38 -6.78
C LEU A 7 1.12 0.95 -7.79
N PRO A 8 0.78 0.22 -8.86
CA PRO A 8 -0.26 0.66 -9.79
C PRO A 8 -1.59 0.93 -9.07
N HIS A 9 -2.28 2.02 -9.44
CA HIS A 9 -3.49 2.46 -8.73
C HIS A 9 -4.61 1.40 -8.74
N HIS A 10 -4.76 0.61 -9.80
CA HIS A 10 -5.75 -0.47 -9.87
C HIS A 10 -5.46 -1.56 -8.82
N LEU A 11 -4.18 -1.93 -8.66
CA LEU A 11 -3.76 -2.94 -7.71
C LEU A 11 -3.85 -2.45 -6.26
N ALA A 12 -3.54 -1.17 -6.02
CA ALA A 12 -3.77 -0.52 -4.72
C ALA A 12 -5.24 -0.59 -4.29
N ARG A 13 -6.18 -0.40 -5.23
CA ARG A 13 -7.63 -0.52 -4.98
C ARG A 13 -8.09 -1.95 -4.79
N GLU A 14 -7.64 -2.87 -5.66
CA GLU A 14 -7.96 -4.31 -5.59
C GLU A 14 -7.55 -4.89 -4.24
N LEU A 15 -6.31 -4.61 -3.81
CA LEU A 15 -5.76 -5.10 -2.55
C LEU A 15 -6.16 -4.24 -1.34
N ARG A 16 -6.90 -3.13 -1.53
CA ARG A 16 -7.22 -2.14 -0.48
C ARG A 16 -5.99 -1.75 0.36
N VAL A 17 -4.97 -1.22 -0.29
CA VAL A 17 -3.72 -0.77 0.36
C VAL A 17 -3.19 0.52 -0.27
N VAL A 18 -2.48 1.33 0.52
CA VAL A 18 -1.87 2.58 0.03
C VAL A 18 -0.41 2.69 0.48
N PRO A 19 0.56 2.82 -0.44
CA PRO A 19 1.92 3.20 -0.07
C PRO A 19 1.92 4.51 0.71
N VAL A 20 2.58 4.58 1.86
CA VAL A 20 2.68 5.82 2.65
C VAL A 20 4.09 6.38 2.70
N LYS A 21 5.09 5.51 2.59
CA LYS A 21 6.51 5.86 2.57
C LYS A 21 7.29 4.79 1.83
N ARG A 22 8.33 5.20 1.12
CA ARG A 22 9.39 4.32 0.66
C ARG A 22 10.74 4.86 1.12
N ASP A 23 11.58 3.97 1.64
CA ASP A 23 12.96 4.26 2.03
C ASP A 23 13.85 3.08 1.62
N GLY A 24 14.72 3.33 0.63
CA GLY A 24 15.49 2.28 -0.04
C GLY A 24 14.61 1.14 -0.54
N ASN A 25 14.82 -0.05 0.03
CA ASN A 25 14.09 -1.28 -0.28
C ASN A 25 12.86 -1.53 0.62
N THR A 26 12.51 -0.59 1.50
CA THR A 26 11.38 -0.74 2.44
C THR A 26 10.21 0.12 2.00
N LEU A 27 9.03 -0.49 1.91
CA LEU A 27 7.75 0.13 1.61
C LEU A 27 6.85 0.03 2.85
N TRP A 28 6.42 1.17 3.38
CA TRP A 28 5.37 1.21 4.39
C TRP A 28 4.03 1.30 3.67
N LEU A 29 3.10 0.44 4.08
CA LEU A 29 1.86 0.20 3.37
C LEU A 29 0.68 0.33 4.34
N ALA A 30 -0.17 1.33 4.14
CA ALA A 30 -1.39 1.50 4.91
C ALA A 30 -2.43 0.43 4.55
N MET A 31 -3.10 -0.11 5.55
CA MET A 31 -4.20 -1.09 5.45
C MET A 31 -5.12 -1.02 6.67
N ASP A 32 -6.38 -1.45 6.52
CA ASP A 32 -7.41 -1.48 7.57
C ASP A 32 -7.32 -2.72 8.46
N GLU A 33 -6.72 -3.79 7.95
CA GLU A 33 -6.38 -5.01 8.69
C GLU A 33 -5.05 -5.59 8.19
N VAL A 34 -4.32 -6.30 9.06
CA VAL A 34 -3.09 -6.99 8.65
C VAL A 34 -3.48 -8.31 7.98
N ASP A 35 -3.46 -8.31 6.65
CA ASP A 35 -3.64 -9.49 5.82
C ASP A 35 -2.32 -9.84 5.12
N MET A 36 -1.74 -10.97 5.49
CA MET A 36 -0.43 -11.40 4.98
C MET A 36 -0.46 -11.78 3.50
N GLU A 37 -1.62 -12.13 2.95
CA GLU A 37 -1.77 -12.40 1.51
C GLU A 37 -1.60 -11.11 0.71
N ARG A 38 -2.27 -10.02 1.14
CA ARG A 38 -2.14 -8.68 0.53
C ARG A 38 -0.70 -8.17 0.63
N VAL A 39 -0.07 -8.32 1.80
CA VAL A 39 1.35 -7.96 2.02
C VAL A 39 2.27 -8.73 1.06
N THR A 40 2.05 -10.04 0.94
CA THR A 40 2.85 -10.91 0.05
C THR A 40 2.67 -10.50 -1.40
N ARG A 41 1.44 -10.23 -1.84
CA ARG A 41 1.14 -9.79 -3.20
C ARG A 41 1.82 -8.48 -3.54
N VAL A 42 1.79 -7.49 -2.64
CA VAL A 42 2.51 -6.22 -2.83
C VAL A 42 4.02 -6.45 -2.89
N LYS A 43 4.58 -7.32 -2.05
CA LYS A 43 6.00 -7.67 -2.08
C LYS A 43 6.40 -8.29 -3.42
N GLU A 44 5.61 -9.21 -3.96
CA GLU A 44 5.87 -9.85 -5.26
C GLU A 44 5.89 -8.86 -6.41
N VAL A 45 4.90 -7.95 -6.45
CA VAL A 45 4.77 -6.97 -7.54
C VAL A 45 5.85 -5.89 -7.46
N THR A 46 6.21 -5.46 -6.25
CA THR A 46 7.13 -4.33 -6.05
C THR A 46 8.59 -4.75 -5.86
N GLY A 47 8.85 -5.99 -5.45
CA GLY A 47 10.18 -6.47 -5.04
C GLY A 47 10.67 -5.89 -3.70
N LEU A 48 9.85 -5.09 -3.01
CA LEU A 48 10.23 -4.37 -1.80
C LEU A 48 9.94 -5.17 -0.53
N ARG A 49 10.70 -4.91 0.53
CA ARG A 49 10.30 -5.27 1.89
C ARG A 49 9.08 -4.45 2.27
N VAL A 50 7.96 -5.10 2.57
CA VAL A 50 6.72 -4.42 2.96
C VAL A 50 6.58 -4.41 4.49
N ILE A 51 6.28 -3.24 5.05
CA ILE A 51 5.93 -3.04 6.46
C ILE A 51 4.48 -2.54 6.52
N PRO A 52 3.53 -3.34 7.03
CA PRO A 52 2.15 -2.89 7.17
C PRO A 52 2.03 -1.81 8.23
N VAL A 53 1.16 -0.83 7.98
CA VAL A 53 0.77 0.24 8.90
C VAL A 53 -0.75 0.19 9.01
N LEU A 54 -1.26 -0.13 10.20
CA LEU A 54 -2.69 -0.14 10.44
C LEU A 54 -3.26 1.28 10.44
N CYS A 55 -4.41 1.44 9.82
CA CYS A 55 -5.20 2.66 9.81
C CYS A 55 -6.68 2.33 9.96
N THR A 56 -7.51 3.35 10.18
CA THR A 56 -8.96 3.13 10.19
C THR A 56 -9.47 2.89 8.76
N PRO A 57 -10.55 2.11 8.59
CA PRO A 57 -11.17 1.91 7.26
C PRO A 57 -11.47 3.23 6.54
N SER A 58 -12.00 4.22 7.27
CA SER A 58 -12.29 5.55 6.75
C SER A 58 -11.05 6.31 6.26
N ALA A 59 -9.90 6.15 6.92
CA ALA A 59 -8.66 6.80 6.47
C ALA A 59 -8.11 6.14 5.21
N LEU A 60 -8.25 4.81 5.10
CA LEU A 60 -7.86 4.05 3.91
C LEU A 60 -8.74 4.42 2.71
N ASP A 61 -10.06 4.48 2.89
CA ASP A 61 -11.01 4.86 1.83
C ASP A 61 -10.67 6.25 1.26
N ASN A 62 -10.51 7.25 2.14
CA ASN A 62 -10.10 8.61 1.74
C ASN A 62 -8.77 8.61 0.96
N ALA A 63 -7.81 7.78 1.36
CA ALA A 63 -6.51 7.69 0.69
C ALA A 63 -6.61 7.02 -0.69
N LEU A 64 -7.46 6.00 -0.85
CA LEU A 64 -7.71 5.32 -2.12
C LEU A 64 -8.48 6.19 -3.13
N GLU A 65 -9.37 7.05 -2.64
CA GLU A 65 -10.06 8.07 -3.45
C GLU A 65 -9.06 9.10 -4.00
N ALA A 66 -8.05 9.47 -3.23
CA ALA A 66 -7.01 10.42 -3.65
C ALA A 66 -6.03 9.87 -4.71
N LEU A 67 -6.11 8.58 -5.07
CA LEU A 67 -5.30 7.93 -6.13
C LEU A 67 -5.82 8.20 -7.56
N CYS A 68 -6.40 9.36 -7.83
CA CYS A 68 -6.70 9.81 -9.20
C CYS A 68 -5.41 10.03 -10.00
#